data_AF-A0A7H8KMG5-F1
#
_entry.id   AF-A0A7H8KMG5-F1
#
_cell.length_a   1.000
_cell.length_b   1.000
_cell.length_c   1.000
_cell.angle_alpha   90.00
_cell.angle_beta   90.00
_cell.angle_gamma   90.00
#
_symmetry.space_group_name_H-M   'P 1'
#
loop_
_entity.id
_entity.type
_entity.pdbx_description
1 polymer ?
#
loop_
_entity_poly.entity_id
_entity_poly.type
_entity_poly.pdbx_seq_one_letter_code
_entity_poly.pdbx_strand_id
1 'polypeptide(L)'
;MVEQTAKAVRAETERAALGLLRERANLVGEAATARHDRDQLAESLRAANARYAERYDAAVQGGWTPEDLAKLGLDAPEAPTGRRRRSRRPASTSGSQQHDDQVVHADTGGQA
;
A
#
# COMPACT_ATOMS: atom_id res chain seq x y z
N MET A 1 49.16 -27.58 -0.23
CA MET A 1 47.95 -28.31 -0.67
C MET A 1 46.71 -27.91 0.11
N VAL A 2 46.71 -27.88 1.45
CA VAL A 2 45.53 -27.53 2.30
C VAL A 2 45.01 -26.10 2.09
N GLU A 3 45.88 -25.14 1.80
CA GLU A 3 45.45 -23.74 1.60
C GLU A 3 44.69 -23.52 0.27
N GLN A 4 45.00 -24.31 -0.76
CA GLN A 4 44.26 -24.29 -2.03
C GLN A 4 42.86 -24.89 -1.88
N THR A 5 42.68 -25.89 -1.02
CA THR A 5 41.35 -26.49 -0.78
C THR A 5 40.44 -25.55 0.01
N ALA A 6 40.96 -24.84 1.02
CA ALA A 6 40.20 -23.84 1.77
C ALA A 6 39.70 -22.69 0.89
N LYS A 7 40.54 -22.19 -0.02
CA LYS A 7 40.15 -21.15 -0.99
C LYS A 7 39.06 -21.65 -1.95
N ALA A 8 39.14 -22.90 -2.39
CA ALA A 8 38.13 -23.50 -3.27
C ALA A 8 36.75 -23.59 -2.59
N VAL A 9 36.70 -24.07 -1.34
CA VAL A 9 35.45 -24.16 -0.54
C VAL A 9 34.84 -22.77 -0.33
N ARG A 10 35.66 -21.76 -0.03
CA ARG A 10 35.18 -20.37 0.09
C ARG A 10 34.59 -19.86 -1.22
N ALA A 11 35.26 -20.06 -2.35
CA ALA A 11 34.78 -19.62 -3.66
C ALA A 11 33.48 -20.31 -4.08
N GLU A 12 33.32 -21.59 -3.76
CA GLU A 12 32.09 -22.34 -4.00
C GLU A 12 30.93 -21.81 -3.13
N THR A 13 31.19 -21.60 -1.84
CA THR A 13 30.20 -21.05 -0.91
C THR A 13 29.76 -19.64 -1.32
N GLU A 14 30.70 -18.80 -1.74
CA GLU A 14 30.43 -17.46 -2.25
C GLU A 14 29.56 -17.51 -3.52
N ARG A 15 29.90 -18.39 -4.47
CA ARG A 15 29.10 -18.59 -5.68
C ARG A 15 27.67 -19.05 -5.34
N ALA A 16 27.51 -19.97 -4.39
CA ALA A 16 26.20 -20.44 -3.95
C ALA A 16 25.40 -19.32 -3.30
N ALA A 17 26.02 -18.52 -2.42
CA ALA A 17 25.38 -17.38 -1.77
C ALA A 17 24.92 -16.32 -2.77
N LEU A 18 25.75 -16.01 -3.77
CA LEU A 18 25.38 -15.08 -4.85
C LEU A 18 24.25 -15.63 -5.73
N GLY A 19 24.25 -16.95 -5.99
CA GLY A 19 23.17 -17.63 -6.69
C GLY A 19 21.82 -17.46 -5.98
N LEU A 20 21.79 -17.72 -4.68
CA LEU A 20 20.59 -17.53 -3.85
C LEU A 20 20.12 -16.07 -3.82
N LEU A 21 21.04 -15.11 -3.76
CA LEU A 21 20.69 -13.69 -3.79
C LEU A 21 20.05 -13.31 -5.13
N ARG A 22 20.59 -13.79 -6.25
CA ARG A 22 20.02 -13.56 -7.58
C ARG A 22 18.62 -14.16 -7.70
N GLU A 23 18.42 -15.39 -7.23
CA GLU A 23 17.10 -16.04 -7.24
C GLU A 23 16.07 -15.24 -6.45
N ARG A 24 16.42 -14.79 -5.24
CA ARG A 24 15.56 -13.94 -4.42
C ARG A 24 15.24 -12.60 -5.09
N ALA A 25 16.24 -11.98 -5.72
CA ALA A 25 16.04 -10.75 -6.46
C ALA A 25 15.07 -10.94 -7.64
N ASN A 26 15.17 -12.06 -8.37
CA ASN A 26 14.24 -12.40 -9.44
C ASN A 26 12.81 -12.54 -8.89
N LEU A 27 12.61 -13.30 -7.80
CA LEU A 27 11.29 -13.48 -7.19
C LEU A 27 10.65 -12.15 -6.77
N VAL A 28 11.43 -11.25 -6.19
CA VAL A 28 10.95 -9.91 -5.82
C VAL A 28 10.62 -9.09 -7.07
N GLY A 29 11.42 -9.19 -8.12
CA GLY A 29 11.16 -8.55 -9.41
C GLY A 29 9.84 -9.01 -10.02
N GLU A 30 9.62 -10.32 -10.11
CA GLU A 30 8.36 -10.90 -10.60
C GLU A 30 7.15 -10.47 -9.77
N ALA A 31 7.29 -10.45 -8.44
CA ALA A 31 6.23 -9.98 -7.56
C ALA A 31 5.92 -8.48 -7.76
N ALA A 32 6.94 -7.66 -8.03
CA ALA A 32 6.75 -6.24 -8.32
C ALA A 32 6.02 -6.03 -9.66
N THR A 33 6.38 -6.79 -10.69
CA THR A 33 5.69 -6.78 -12.00
C THR A 33 4.24 -7.21 -11.84
N ALA A 34 3.98 -8.35 -11.18
CA ALA A 34 2.63 -8.85 -10.96
C ALA A 34 1.76 -7.86 -10.16
N ARG A 35 2.35 -7.13 -9.21
CA ARG A 35 1.66 -6.05 -8.49
C ARG A 35 1.30 -4.90 -9.42
N HIS A 36 2.22 -4.48 -10.28
CA HIS A 36 1.95 -3.42 -11.24
C HIS A 36 0.81 -3.80 -12.18
N ASP A 37 0.83 -5.01 -12.74
CA ASP A 37 -0.21 -5.51 -13.64
C ASP A 37 -1.57 -5.58 -12.93
N ARG A 38 -1.59 -6.05 -11.68
CA ARG A 38 -2.81 -6.04 -10.86
C ARG A 38 -3.36 -4.63 -10.70
N ASP A 39 -2.51 -3.65 -10.44
CA ASP A 39 -2.94 -2.27 -10.24
C ASP A 39 -3.48 -1.67 -11.56
N GLN A 40 -2.89 -1.99 -12.71
CA GLN A 40 -3.41 -1.63 -14.05
C GLN A 40 -4.77 -2.27 -14.33
N LEU A 41 -4.92 -3.57 -14.08
CA LEU A 41 -6.18 -4.29 -14.26
C LEU A 41 -7.28 -3.74 -13.34
N ALA A 42 -6.94 -3.40 -12.11
CA ALA A 42 -7.88 -2.78 -11.17
C ALA A 42 -8.36 -1.41 -11.66
N GLU A 43 -7.48 -0.62 -12.29
CA GLU A 43 -7.87 0.67 -12.87
C GLU A 43 -8.74 0.50 -14.12
N SER A 44 -8.34 -0.42 -15.01
CA SER A 44 -9.12 -0.77 -16.20
C SER A 44 -10.54 -1.26 -15.84
N LEU A 45 -10.65 -2.09 -14.80
CA LEU A 45 -11.92 -2.57 -14.28
C LEU A 45 -12.78 -1.41 -13.73
N ARG A 46 -12.18 -0.48 -12.98
CA ARG A 46 -12.90 0.70 -12.49
C ARG A 46 -13.42 1.56 -13.63
N ALA A 47 -12.61 1.83 -14.66
CA ALA A 47 -13.02 2.59 -15.83
C ALA A 47 -14.13 1.90 -16.62
N ALA A 48 -14.02 0.57 -16.81
CA ALA A 48 -15.04 -0.23 -17.48
C ALA A 48 -16.37 -0.21 -16.70
N ASN A 49 -16.32 -0.36 -15.38
CA ASN A 49 -17.50 -0.31 -14.52
C ASN A 49 -18.16 1.07 -14.51
N ALA A 50 -17.38 2.16 -14.48
CA ALA A 50 -17.92 3.52 -14.56
C ALA A 50 -18.64 3.74 -15.90
N ARG A 51 -18.01 3.37 -17.01
CA ARG A 51 -18.62 3.45 -18.33
C ARG A 51 -19.88 2.58 -18.42
N TYR A 52 -19.87 1.38 -17.86
CA TYR A 52 -21.03 0.51 -17.82
C TYR A 52 -22.20 1.16 -17.07
N ALA A 53 -21.93 1.70 -15.87
CA ALA A 53 -22.93 2.37 -15.06
C ALA A 53 -23.56 3.56 -15.80
N GLU A 54 -22.74 4.41 -16.44
CA GLU A 54 -23.25 5.53 -17.24
C GLU A 54 -24.17 5.07 -18.39
N ARG A 55 -23.86 3.96 -19.05
CA ARG A 55 -24.69 3.43 -20.14
C ARG A 55 -25.95 2.74 -19.64
N TYR A 56 -25.87 2.04 -18.51
CA TYR A 56 -27.03 1.47 -17.84
C TYR A 56 -28.00 2.58 -17.43
N ASP A 57 -27.50 3.63 -16.77
CA ASP A 57 -28.30 4.78 -16.36
C ASP A 57 -28.93 5.50 -17.57
N ALA A 58 -28.19 5.67 -18.66
CA ALA A 58 -28.72 6.24 -19.89
C ALA A 58 -29.84 5.38 -20.51
N ALA A 59 -29.73 4.04 -20.43
CA ALA A 59 -30.79 3.15 -20.88
C ALA A 59 -32.05 3.28 -20.02
N VAL A 60 -31.88 3.34 -18.69
CA VAL A 60 -32.99 3.55 -17.75
C VAL A 60 -33.66 4.91 -17.97
N GLN A 61 -32.88 5.97 -18.15
CA GLN A 61 -33.40 7.30 -18.52
C GLN A 61 -34.09 7.30 -19.88
N GLY A 62 -33.68 6.42 -20.79
CA GLY A 62 -34.30 6.17 -22.08
C GLY A 62 -35.60 5.35 -22.02
N GLY A 63 -36.08 4.99 -20.82
CA GLY A 63 -37.35 4.30 -20.62
C GLY A 63 -37.24 2.78 -20.51
N TRP A 64 -36.03 2.21 -20.50
CA TRP A 64 -35.85 0.79 -20.20
C TRP A 64 -36.04 0.53 -18.71
N THR A 65 -36.74 -0.55 -18.38
CA THR A 65 -36.86 -0.99 -16.98
C THR A 65 -35.65 -1.83 -16.59
N PRO A 66 -35.25 -1.84 -15.30
CA PRO A 66 -34.22 -2.74 -14.81
C PRO A 66 -34.51 -4.22 -15.11
N GLU A 67 -35.77 -4.63 -15.08
CA GLU A 67 -36.20 -5.99 -15.40
C GLU A 67 -35.98 -6.32 -16.88
N ASP A 68 -36.25 -5.39 -17.80
CA ASP A 68 -36.01 -5.59 -19.23
C ASP A 68 -34.52 -5.65 -19.55
N LEU A 69 -33.71 -4.85 -18.87
CA LEU A 69 -32.25 -4.92 -18.98
C LEU A 69 -31.71 -6.25 -18.41
N ALA A 70 -32.25 -6.72 -17.29
CA ALA A 70 -31.86 -8.01 -16.71
C ALA A 70 -32.19 -9.20 -17.64
N LYS A 71 -33.31 -9.16 -18.38
CA LYS A 71 -33.62 -10.17 -19.42
C LYS A 71 -32.58 -10.20 -20.54
N LEU A 72 -31.88 -9.09 -20.78
CA LEU A 72 -30.77 -8.98 -21.74
C LEU A 72 -29.41 -9.33 -21.12
N GLY A 73 -29.36 -9.70 -19.84
CA GLY A 73 -28.13 -9.98 -19.10
C GLY A 73 -27.38 -8.73 -18.66
N LEU A 74 -28.04 -7.57 -18.64
CA LEU A 74 -27.48 -6.31 -18.14
C LEU A 74 -27.92 -6.14 -16.68
N ASP A 75 -27.05 -6.51 -15.76
CA ASP A 75 -27.30 -6.38 -14.33
C ASP A 75 -27.10 -4.94 -13.84
N ALA A 76 -27.84 -4.54 -12.81
CA ALA A 76 -27.64 -3.23 -12.20
C ALA A 76 -26.19 -3.09 -11.71
N PRO A 77 -25.48 -2.00 -12.07
CA PRO A 77 -24.13 -1.77 -11.57
C PRO A 77 -24.14 -1.72 -10.04
N GLU A 78 -23.14 -2.31 -9.38
CA GLU A 78 -23.00 -2.18 -7.93
C GLU A 78 -22.93 -0.70 -7.56
N ALA A 79 -23.94 -0.23 -6.83
CA ALA A 79 -23.94 1.13 -6.32
C ALA A 79 -22.66 1.34 -5.50
N PRO A 80 -21.88 2.40 -5.75
CA PRO A 80 -20.68 2.66 -4.98
C PRO A 80 -21.11 2.85 -3.54
N THR A 81 -20.90 1.83 -2.71
CA THR A 81 -21.16 1.91 -1.28
C THR A 81 -20.32 3.07 -0.78
N GLY A 82 -20.99 4.18 -0.46
CA GLY A 82 -20.33 5.41 -0.09
C GLY A 82 -19.33 5.09 1.01
N ARG A 83 -18.03 5.18 0.69
CA ARG A 83 -16.96 5.01 1.67
C ARG A 83 -17.22 6.04 2.76
N ARG A 84 -17.86 5.62 3.85
CA ARG A 84 -17.97 6.40 5.08
C ARG A 84 -16.54 6.73 5.47
N ARG A 85 -16.15 7.98 5.19
CA ARG A 85 -14.92 8.58 5.67
C ARG A 85 -14.96 8.41 7.19
N ARG A 86 -14.19 7.46 7.74
CA ARG A 86 -13.94 7.41 9.17
C ARG A 86 -13.23 8.71 9.50
N SER A 87 -13.96 9.64 10.11
CA SER A 87 -13.41 10.84 10.70
C SER A 87 -12.28 10.42 11.62
N ARG A 88 -11.04 10.79 11.27
CA ARG A 88 -9.89 10.62 12.16
C ARG A 88 -10.15 11.49 13.38
N ARG A 89 -10.45 10.84 14.51
CA ARG A 89 -10.55 11.48 15.83
C ARG A 89 -9.20 12.14 16.14
N PRO A 90 -9.16 13.45 16.49
CA PRO A 90 -7.92 14.07 16.90
C PRO A 90 -7.44 13.43 18.21
N ALA A 91 -6.16 13.06 18.26
CA ALA A 91 -5.52 12.58 19.47
C ALA A 91 -5.37 13.77 20.43
N SER A 92 -6.11 13.74 21.53
CA SER A 92 -5.92 14.64 22.66
C SER A 92 -4.61 14.29 23.36
N THR A 93 -3.59 15.15 23.22
CA THR A 93 -2.43 15.21 24.09
C THR A 93 -2.89 15.66 25.48
N SER A 94 -2.84 14.75 26.45
CA SER A 94 -3.06 15.07 27.87
C SER A 94 -2.00 14.32 28.67
N GLY A 95 -1.05 15.09 29.20
CA GLY A 95 0.10 14.58 29.94
C GLY A 95 1.09 15.69 30.28
N SER A 96 0.58 16.85 30.68
CA SER A 96 1.34 17.87 31.40
C SER A 96 1.63 17.35 32.82
N GLN A 97 2.86 16.91 33.05
CA GLN A 97 3.38 16.66 34.39
C GLN A 97 4.31 17.83 34.75
N GLN A 98 3.75 18.78 35.50
CA GLN A 98 4.46 19.90 36.13
C GLN A 98 5.08 19.42 37.46
N HIS A 99 6.30 19.93 37.74
CA HIS A 99 6.85 20.41 39.04
C HIS A 99 6.79 19.49 40.27
N ASP A 100 7.78 19.36 41.17
CA ASP A 100 8.94 20.12 41.65
C ASP A 100 10.05 19.07 42.00
N ASP A 101 11.33 19.30 42.25
CA ASP A 101 12.01 20.22 43.17
C ASP A 101 13.51 19.89 43.04
N GLN A 102 14.41 20.84 42.72
CA GLN A 102 15.76 20.85 43.30
C GLN A 102 16.45 22.20 43.11
N VAL A 103 16.46 22.93 44.21
CA VAL A 103 17.26 24.11 44.50
C VAL A 103 18.76 23.79 44.45
N VAL A 104 19.57 24.59 43.75
CA VAL A 104 20.85 25.12 44.26
C VAL A 104 21.30 26.34 43.46
N HIS A 105 21.49 27.43 44.20
CA HIS A 105 22.08 28.71 43.81
C HIS A 105 23.55 28.59 43.40
N ALA A 106 23.95 29.32 42.35
CA ALA A 106 25.23 30.03 42.21
C ALA A 106 25.07 30.99 41.02
N ASP A 107 24.63 32.22 41.22
CA ASP A 107 25.49 33.38 41.50
C ASP A 107 26.84 33.35 40.76
N THR A 108 26.92 34.01 39.61
CA THR A 108 28.06 34.87 39.28
C THR A 108 27.57 35.96 38.31
N GLY A 109 27.52 37.20 38.78
CA GLY A 109 27.26 38.40 37.97
C GLY A 109 28.25 38.53 36.79
N GLY A 110 27.99 39.29 35.73
CA GLY A 110 27.25 40.54 35.66
C GLY A 110 28.24 41.67 35.37
N GLN A 111 28.00 42.40 34.28
CA GLN A 111 28.55 43.72 33.91
C GLN A 111 30.03 43.73 33.43
N ALA A 112 30.46 44.57 32.49
CA ALA A 112 29.85 45.62 31.66
C ALA A 112 30.77 45.87 30.45
#